data_AF-A0A8B6XXI8-F1
#
_entry.id   AF-A0A8B6XXI8-F1
#
_cell.length_a   1.000
_cell.length_b   1.000
_cell.length_c   1.000
_cell.angle_alpha   90.00
_cell.angle_beta   90.00
_cell.angle_gamma   90.00
#
_symmetry.space_group_name_H-M   'P 1'
#
loop_
_entity.id
_entity.type
_entity.pdbx_description
1 polymer ?
#
loop_
_entity_poly.entity_id
_entity_poly.type
_entity_poly.pdbx_seq_one_letter_code
_entity_poly.pdbx_strand_id
1 'polypeptide(L)'
;MLLGSYLILRYLSKFNTRQVQGKINEIQLVAYSLFIFVIGTFSFHCISFFLGAPLFENFIQTLLFSCLLSSLAIFPLSVVHKGKWEVMVDDLANSIDIKSCLADSLKFISCSTIIGGWLGAFPIPLDWDRDWQTWPITCTVGAIAGNLGGLWCVIFASSGLVDSIKQKIM
;
A
#
# COMPACT_ATOMS: atom_id res chain seq x y z
N MET A 1 -12.66 1.91 -5.65
CA MET A 1 -11.31 2.16 -5.09
C MET A 1 -10.37 2.86 -6.07
N LEU A 2 -10.22 2.39 -7.31
CA LEU A 2 -9.29 2.97 -8.32
C LEU A 2 -9.44 4.48 -8.58
N LEU A 3 -10.67 5.00 -8.57
CA LEU A 3 -10.94 6.44 -8.76
C LEU A 3 -10.50 7.28 -7.53
N GLY A 4 -10.65 6.72 -6.33
CA GLY A 4 -10.27 7.38 -5.08
C GLY A 4 -8.76 7.46 -4.90
N SER A 5 -8.05 6.38 -5.21
CA SER A 5 -6.58 6.36 -5.26
C SER A 5 -6.03 7.30 -6.34
N TYR A 6 -6.69 7.39 -7.51
CA TYR A 6 -6.32 8.35 -8.55
C TYR A 6 -6.48 9.81 -8.11
N LEU A 7 -7.59 10.16 -7.45
CA LEU A 7 -7.83 11.51 -6.93
C LEU A 7 -6.87 11.88 -5.79
N ILE A 8 -6.53 10.92 -4.93
CA ILE A 8 -5.53 11.08 -3.87
C ILE A 8 -4.14 11.27 -4.48
N LEU A 9 -3.74 10.46 -5.46
CA LEU A 9 -2.49 10.66 -6.20
C LEU A 9 -2.42 12.02 -6.89
N ARG A 10 -3.54 12.50 -7.44
CA ARG A 10 -3.63 13.82 -8.09
C ARG A 10 -3.55 14.97 -7.09
N TYR A 11 -4.20 14.85 -5.94
CA TYR A 11 -4.11 15.81 -4.84
C TYR A 11 -2.71 15.85 -4.24
N LEU A 12 -2.12 14.67 -4.02
CA LEU A 12 -0.77 14.53 -3.51
C LEU A 12 0.33 14.84 -4.55
N SER A 13 0.01 14.88 -5.85
CA SER A 13 0.93 15.34 -6.91
C SER A 13 1.31 16.83 -6.80
N LYS A 14 0.62 17.59 -5.93
CA LYS A 14 1.05 18.94 -5.52
C LYS A 14 2.32 18.92 -4.67
N PHE A 15 2.70 17.79 -4.08
CA PHE A 15 3.97 17.65 -3.36
C PHE A 15 5.14 17.54 -4.35
N ASN A 16 6.31 18.01 -3.92
CA ASN A 16 7.55 17.92 -4.67
C ASN A 16 7.84 16.44 -4.98
N THR A 17 7.56 16.04 -6.20
CA THR A 17 7.90 14.72 -6.70
C THR A 17 9.40 14.75 -6.91
N ARG A 18 10.16 13.84 -6.29
CA ARG A 18 11.46 13.44 -6.86
C ARG A 18 11.12 12.80 -8.21
N GLN A 19 10.93 13.66 -9.21
CA GLN A 19 10.47 13.26 -10.53
C GLN A 19 11.54 12.34 -11.09
N VAL A 20 11.20 11.07 -11.25
CA VAL A 20 11.96 10.19 -12.14
C VAL A 20 12.00 10.89 -13.50
N GLN A 21 13.16 11.43 -13.87
CA GLN A 21 13.37 12.13 -15.13
C GLN A 21 13.01 11.19 -16.29
N GLY A 22 12.14 11.66 -17.18
CA GLY A 22 11.67 10.88 -18.33
C GLY A 22 10.21 11.17 -18.66
N LYS A 23 9.96 11.53 -19.92
CA LYS A 23 8.63 11.60 -20.50
C LYS A 23 8.20 10.16 -20.83
N ILE A 24 7.07 9.72 -20.31
CA ILE A 24 6.47 8.42 -20.64
C ILE A 24 5.07 8.66 -21.19
N ASN A 25 4.64 7.86 -22.16
CA ASN A 25 3.27 7.94 -22.66
C ASN A 25 2.30 7.37 -21.61
N GLU A 26 1.12 7.98 -21.45
CA GLU A 26 0.10 7.54 -20.48
C GLU A 26 -0.29 6.06 -20.67
N ILE A 27 -0.39 5.60 -21.92
CA ILE A 27 -0.69 4.21 -22.24
C ILE A 27 0.42 3.27 -21.74
N GLN A 28 1.69 3.67 -21.90
CA GLN A 28 2.83 2.89 -21.42
C GLN A 28 2.87 2.85 -19.89
N LEU A 29 2.60 3.98 -19.23
CA LEU A 29 2.51 4.06 -17.77
C LEU A 29 1.43 3.12 -17.23
N VAL A 30 0.24 3.14 -17.83
CA VAL A 30 -0.87 2.26 -17.45
C VAL A 30 -0.49 0.80 -17.69
N ALA A 31 0.08 0.47 -18.86
CA ALA A 31 0.50 -0.89 -19.18
C ALA A 31 1.54 -1.43 -18.19
N TYR A 32 2.59 -0.66 -17.87
CA TYR A 32 3.59 -1.08 -16.88
C TYR A 32 3.01 -1.20 -15.48
N SER A 33 2.12 -0.28 -15.08
CA SER A 33 1.51 -0.34 -13.76
C SER A 33 0.55 -1.51 -13.59
N LEU A 34 -0.20 -1.86 -14.65
CA LEU A 34 -1.03 -3.06 -14.67
C LEU A 34 -0.18 -4.34 -14.61
N PHE A 35 0.93 -4.37 -15.37
CA PHE A 35 1.84 -5.51 -15.36
C PHE A 35 2.45 -5.73 -13.96
N ILE A 36 2.96 -4.67 -13.32
CA ILE A 36 3.50 -4.74 -11.96
C ILE A 36 2.40 -5.10 -10.94
N PHE A 37 1.18 -4.62 -11.11
CA PHE A 37 0.04 -4.99 -10.27
C PHE A 37 -0.30 -6.49 -10.35
N VAL A 38 -0.27 -7.09 -11.56
CA VAL A 38 -0.50 -8.53 -11.74
C VAL A 38 0.61 -9.33 -11.08
N ILE A 39 1.87 -8.92 -11.26
CA ILE A 39 3.02 -9.54 -10.57
C ILE A 39 2.85 -9.43 -9.05
N GLY A 40 2.51 -8.26 -8.54
CA GLY A 40 2.26 -8.03 -7.11
C GLY A 40 1.15 -8.92 -6.55
N THR A 41 0.06 -9.09 -7.30
CA THR A 41 -1.06 -9.97 -6.93
C THR A 41 -0.60 -11.42 -6.83
N PHE A 42 0.15 -11.90 -7.83
CA PHE A 42 0.69 -13.26 -7.82
C PHE A 42 1.67 -13.48 -6.66
N SER A 43 2.57 -12.52 -6.43
CA SER A 43 3.54 -12.57 -5.33
C SER A 43 2.86 -12.61 -3.97
N PHE A 44 1.86 -11.76 -3.72
CA PHE A 44 1.12 -11.79 -2.45
C PHE A 44 0.35 -13.09 -2.27
N HIS A 45 -0.20 -13.67 -3.34
CA HIS A 45 -0.88 -14.96 -3.26
C HIS A 45 0.10 -16.07 -2.83
N CYS A 46 1.28 -16.11 -3.44
CA CYS A 46 2.34 -17.04 -3.06
C CYS A 46 2.79 -16.83 -1.61
N ILE A 47 3.00 -15.56 -1.19
CA ILE A 47 3.40 -15.22 0.18
C ILE A 47 2.32 -15.68 1.16
N SER A 48 1.05 -15.39 0.91
CA SER A 48 -0.06 -15.85 1.77
C SER A 48 -0.07 -17.37 1.89
N PHE A 49 0.14 -18.10 0.80
CA PHE A 49 0.25 -19.55 0.82
C PHE A 49 1.42 -20.03 1.69
N PHE A 50 2.63 -19.48 1.50
CA PHE A 50 3.80 -19.84 2.32
C PHE A 50 3.64 -19.49 3.80
N LEU A 51 2.80 -18.49 4.12
CA LEU A 51 2.44 -18.12 5.48
C LEU A 51 1.28 -18.95 6.06
N GLY A 52 0.79 -19.97 5.34
CA GLY A 52 -0.19 -20.94 5.83
C GLY A 52 -1.62 -20.73 5.33
N ALA A 53 -1.86 -19.86 4.34
CA ALA A 53 -3.18 -19.73 3.74
C ALA A 53 -3.58 -21.01 2.95
N PRO A 54 -4.85 -21.45 3.00
CA PRO A 54 -5.31 -22.63 2.27
C PRO A 54 -5.23 -22.43 0.75
N LEU A 55 -4.44 -23.25 0.06
CA LEU A 55 -4.17 -23.05 -1.38
C LEU A 55 -5.39 -23.35 -2.27
N PHE A 56 -6.14 -24.40 -1.98
CA PHE A 56 -7.24 -24.86 -2.85
C PHE A 56 -8.64 -24.54 -2.30
N GLU A 57 -8.84 -24.63 -0.99
CA GLU A 57 -10.16 -24.43 -0.37
C GLU A 57 -10.62 -22.98 -0.45
N ASN A 58 -9.69 -22.03 -0.33
CA ASN A 58 -9.96 -20.59 -0.33
C ASN A 58 -9.15 -19.86 -1.41
N PHE A 59 -8.99 -20.50 -2.58
CA PHE A 59 -8.19 -19.96 -3.67
C PHE A 59 -8.65 -18.56 -4.10
N ILE A 60 -9.96 -18.41 -4.39
CA ILE A 60 -10.54 -17.15 -4.86
C ILE A 60 -10.44 -16.06 -3.79
N GLN A 61 -10.71 -16.40 -2.53
CA GLN A 61 -10.65 -15.46 -1.41
C GLN A 61 -9.22 -14.97 -1.21
N THR A 62 -8.24 -15.88 -1.25
CA THR A 62 -6.82 -15.54 -1.16
C THR A 62 -6.39 -14.69 -2.34
N LEU A 63 -6.80 -15.03 -3.56
CA LEU A 63 -6.51 -14.25 -4.77
C LEU A 63 -7.10 -12.83 -4.69
N LEU A 64 -8.34 -12.68 -4.21
CA LEU A 64 -8.99 -11.39 -4.01
C LEU A 64 -8.28 -10.56 -2.94
N PHE A 65 -7.84 -11.18 -1.85
CA PHE A 65 -7.03 -10.53 -0.82
C PHE A 65 -5.68 -10.06 -1.37
N SER A 66 -4.99 -10.90 -2.15
CA SER A 66 -3.74 -10.53 -2.81
C SER A 66 -3.92 -9.40 -3.83
N CYS A 67 -5.04 -9.41 -4.56
CA CYS A 67 -5.45 -8.34 -5.47
C CYS A 67 -5.68 -7.03 -4.71
N LEU A 68 -6.33 -7.08 -3.54
CA LEU A 68 -6.51 -5.93 -2.66
C LEU A 68 -5.16 -5.37 -2.17
N LEU A 69 -4.26 -6.23 -1.65
CA LEU A 69 -2.93 -5.81 -1.22
C LEU A 69 -2.14 -5.18 -2.37
N SER A 70 -2.15 -5.80 -3.55
CA SER A 70 -1.47 -5.25 -4.73
C SER A 70 -2.08 -3.90 -5.15
N SER A 71 -3.40 -3.75 -5.10
CA SER A 71 -4.09 -2.50 -5.43
C SER A 71 -3.77 -1.37 -4.45
N LEU A 72 -3.59 -1.68 -3.17
CA LEU A 72 -3.36 -0.70 -2.11
C LEU A 72 -1.88 -0.35 -1.93
N ALA A 73 -0.97 -1.33 -2.05
CA ALA A 73 0.45 -1.15 -1.77
C ALA A 73 1.31 -1.03 -3.05
N ILE A 74 1.10 -1.90 -4.04
CA ILE A 74 2.04 -2.01 -5.18
C ILE A 74 1.67 -1.07 -6.33
N PHE A 75 0.39 -1.03 -6.69
CA PHE A 75 -0.10 -0.20 -7.79
C PHE A 75 0.22 1.30 -7.62
N PRO A 76 -0.06 1.97 -6.48
CA PRO A 76 0.27 3.40 -6.33
C PRO A 76 1.77 3.66 -6.37
N LEU A 77 2.61 2.75 -5.84
CA LEU A 77 4.07 2.83 -5.92
C LEU A 77 4.57 2.69 -7.37
N SER A 78 3.97 1.81 -8.16
CA SER A 78 4.31 1.70 -9.57
C SER A 78 4.00 2.98 -10.34
N VAL A 79 2.85 3.61 -10.06
CA VAL A 79 2.43 4.84 -10.75
C VAL A 79 3.40 6.00 -10.44
N VAL A 80 3.78 6.20 -9.17
CA VAL A 80 4.69 7.30 -8.80
C VAL A 80 6.10 7.11 -9.38
N HIS A 81 6.57 5.86 -9.51
CA HIS A 81 7.86 5.53 -10.11
C HIS A 81 7.80 5.35 -11.65
N LYS A 82 6.68 5.69 -12.28
CA LYS A 82 6.45 5.56 -13.73
C LYS A 82 6.69 4.15 -14.29
N GLY A 83 6.39 3.12 -13.50
CA GLY A 83 6.60 1.72 -13.85
C GLY A 83 8.07 1.29 -13.91
N LYS A 84 9.03 2.13 -13.50
CA LYS A 84 10.45 1.75 -13.44
C LYS A 84 10.74 0.95 -12.18
N TRP A 85 10.72 -0.38 -12.32
CA TRP A 85 10.95 -1.34 -11.23
C TRP A 85 12.23 -1.06 -10.44
N GLU A 86 13.35 -0.84 -11.12
CA GLU A 86 14.66 -0.62 -10.49
C GLU A 86 14.64 0.57 -9.52
N VAL A 87 14.02 1.68 -9.94
CA VAL A 87 13.89 2.88 -9.11
C VAL A 87 12.94 2.64 -7.94
N MET A 88 11.84 1.92 -8.17
CA MET A 88 10.89 1.58 -7.12
C MET A 88 11.51 0.71 -6.03
N VAL A 89 12.34 -0.28 -6.41
CA VAL A 89 13.04 -1.16 -5.46
C VAL A 89 14.11 -0.39 -4.70
N ASP A 90 14.87 0.46 -5.38
CA ASP A 90 15.87 1.32 -4.73
C ASP A 90 15.22 2.27 -3.71
N ASP A 91 14.10 2.91 -4.09
CA ASP A 91 13.34 3.78 -3.19
C ASP A 91 12.78 3.03 -1.97
N LEU A 92 12.41 1.76 -2.12
CA LEU A 92 11.93 0.93 -1.01
C LEU A 92 13.03 0.65 0.03
N ALA A 93 14.30 0.61 -0.38
CA ALA A 93 15.44 0.44 0.52
C ALA A 93 15.83 1.74 1.25
N ASN A 94 15.40 2.90 0.73
CA ASN A 94 15.74 4.20 1.28
C ASN A 94 14.85 4.58 2.49
N SER A 95 15.41 5.37 3.40
CA SER A 95 14.68 5.90 4.57
C SER A 95 13.45 6.70 4.16
N ILE A 96 12.36 6.54 4.91
CA ILE A 96 11.09 7.22 4.63
C ILE A 96 11.12 8.64 5.21
N ASP A 97 10.94 9.64 4.36
CA ASP A 97 10.65 11.02 4.78
C ASP A 97 9.28 11.49 4.28
N ILE A 98 8.28 11.33 5.15
CA ILE A 98 6.86 11.57 4.84
C ILE A 98 6.58 13.05 4.48
N LYS A 99 7.41 14.00 4.94
CA LYS A 99 7.16 15.43 4.73
C LYS A 99 7.70 15.94 3.39
N SER A 100 8.75 15.34 2.86
CA SER A 100 9.51 15.92 1.74
C SER A 100 9.09 15.39 0.37
N CYS A 101 8.60 14.16 0.28
CA CYS A 101 8.29 13.53 -1.01
C CYS A 101 6.98 12.73 -1.02
N LEU A 102 6.28 12.82 -2.15
CA LEU A 102 5.12 11.98 -2.44
C LEU A 102 5.46 10.48 -2.45
N ALA A 103 6.60 10.11 -3.03
CA ALA A 103 7.03 8.72 -3.12
C ALA A 103 7.17 8.11 -1.71
N ASP A 104 7.81 8.84 -0.79
CA ASP A 104 7.96 8.43 0.61
C ASP A 104 6.62 8.32 1.34
N SER A 105 5.69 9.24 1.09
CA SER A 105 4.33 9.16 1.64
C SER A 105 3.59 7.90 1.18
N LEU A 106 3.66 7.57 -0.12
CA LEU A 106 3.04 6.36 -0.67
C LEU A 106 3.73 5.09 -0.19
N LYS A 107 5.06 5.11 -0.05
CA LYS A 107 5.85 4.02 0.54
C LYS A 107 5.40 3.77 1.98
N PHE A 108 5.23 4.81 2.78
CA PHE A 108 4.70 4.69 4.14
C PHE A 108 3.31 4.03 4.17
N ILE A 109 2.37 4.54 3.36
CA ILE A 109 1.00 3.99 3.26
C ILE A 109 1.03 2.50 2.85
N SER A 110 1.89 2.16 1.89
CA SER A 110 2.05 0.79 1.39
C SER A 110 2.57 -0.15 2.48
N CYS A 111 3.60 0.28 3.23
CA CYS A 111 4.11 -0.46 4.38
C CYS A 111 3.03 -0.62 5.47
N SER A 112 2.31 0.46 5.81
CA SER A 112 1.22 0.39 6.80
C SER A 112 0.11 -0.57 6.38
N THR A 113 -0.22 -0.63 5.09
CA THR A 113 -1.20 -1.58 4.53
C THR A 113 -0.75 -3.02 4.72
N ILE A 114 0.49 -3.34 4.36
CA ILE A 114 1.02 -4.71 4.46
C ILE A 114 1.12 -5.13 5.93
N ILE A 115 1.64 -4.26 6.79
CA ILE A 115 1.72 -4.51 8.23
C ILE A 115 0.32 -4.72 8.81
N GLY A 116 -0.65 -3.88 8.44
CA GLY A 116 -2.04 -4.04 8.88
C GLY A 116 -2.63 -5.38 8.46
N GLY A 117 -2.41 -5.80 7.21
CA GLY A 117 -2.86 -7.10 6.71
C GLY A 117 -2.23 -8.28 7.45
N TRP A 118 -0.93 -8.17 7.76
CA TRP A 118 -0.19 -9.16 8.54
C TRP A 118 -0.68 -9.24 10.00
N LEU A 119 -0.85 -8.10 10.68
CA LEU A 119 -1.42 -8.05 12.03
C LEU A 119 -2.85 -8.61 12.09
N GLY A 120 -3.60 -8.45 10.99
CA GLY A 120 -4.92 -9.05 10.84
C GLY A 120 -4.92 -10.58 10.87
N ALA A 121 -3.77 -11.26 10.81
CA ALA A 121 -3.71 -12.71 10.99
C ALA A 121 -3.78 -13.14 12.46
N PHE A 122 -3.47 -12.26 13.41
CA PHE A 122 -3.43 -12.60 14.85
C PHE A 122 -4.76 -13.05 15.46
N PRO A 123 -5.93 -12.53 15.04
CA PRO A 123 -7.21 -12.99 15.58
C PRO A 123 -7.63 -14.39 15.10
N ILE A 124 -7.03 -14.91 14.03
CA ILE A 124 -7.37 -16.22 13.43
C ILE A 124 -7.14 -17.39 14.43
N PRO A 125 -5.97 -17.53 15.08
CA PRO A 125 -5.72 -18.63 16.02
C PRO A 125 -6.38 -18.46 17.40
N LEU A 126 -7.14 -17.38 17.64
CA LEU A 126 -7.69 -17.08 18.96
C LEU A 126 -8.92 -17.94 19.32
N ASP A 127 -9.36 -18.79 18.38
CA ASP A 127 -10.33 -19.89 18.54
C ASP A 127 -11.60 -19.49 19.28
N TRP A 128 -12.18 -18.35 18.88
CA TRP A 128 -13.47 -17.89 19.42
C TRP A 128 -14.66 -18.49 18.66
N ASP A 129 -14.40 -19.41 17.72
CA ASP A 129 -15.37 -20.04 16.82
C ASP A 129 -16.31 -19.02 16.15
N ARG A 130 -15.73 -17.95 15.60
CA ARG A 130 -16.50 -16.89 14.92
C ARG A 130 -16.20 -16.80 13.44
N ASP A 131 -17.25 -16.68 12.64
CA ASP A 131 -17.16 -16.49 11.18
C ASP A 131 -16.31 -15.28 10.77
N TRP A 132 -16.20 -14.26 11.62
CA TRP A 132 -15.37 -13.09 11.32
C TRP A 132 -13.87 -13.38 11.44
N GLN A 133 -13.45 -14.45 12.14
CA GLN A 133 -12.05 -14.89 12.24
C GLN A 133 -11.59 -15.70 11.02
N THR A 134 -12.51 -16.06 10.11
CA THR A 134 -12.17 -16.87 8.94
C THR A 134 -11.24 -16.14 7.98
N TRP A 135 -10.25 -16.85 7.46
CA TRP A 135 -9.36 -16.32 6.42
C TRP A 135 -10.13 -15.93 5.15
N PRO A 136 -9.84 -14.79 4.49
CA PRO A 136 -8.89 -13.72 4.83
C PRO A 136 -9.59 -12.47 5.44
N ILE A 137 -10.73 -12.61 6.13
CA ILE A 137 -11.58 -11.49 6.55
C ILE A 137 -10.81 -10.52 7.45
N THR A 138 -10.19 -11.01 8.53
CA THR A 138 -9.45 -10.19 9.50
C THR A 138 -8.22 -9.54 8.87
N CYS A 139 -7.50 -10.25 8.00
CA CYS A 139 -6.39 -9.71 7.22
C CYS A 139 -6.84 -8.61 6.24
N THR A 140 -8.00 -8.78 5.62
CA THR A 140 -8.59 -7.77 4.72
C THR A 140 -8.93 -6.49 5.48
N VAL A 141 -9.59 -6.62 6.63
CA VAL A 141 -9.90 -5.49 7.51
C VAL A 141 -8.62 -4.82 8.00
N GLY A 142 -7.63 -5.61 8.41
CA GLY A 142 -6.32 -5.13 8.84
C GLY A 142 -5.59 -4.34 7.74
N ALA A 143 -5.59 -4.83 6.50
CA ALA A 143 -4.97 -4.14 5.37
C ALA A 143 -5.64 -2.78 5.08
N ILE A 144 -6.97 -2.74 5.09
CA ILE A 144 -7.73 -1.51 4.89
C ILE A 144 -7.47 -0.52 6.05
N ALA A 145 -7.50 -1.00 7.29
CA ALA A 145 -7.22 -0.18 8.46
C ALA A 145 -5.79 0.37 8.44
N GLY A 146 -4.80 -0.44 8.05
CA GLY A 146 -3.42 -0.02 7.86
C GLY A 146 -3.26 1.04 6.78
N ASN A 147 -3.92 0.87 5.63
CA ASN A 147 -3.93 1.86 4.56
C ASN A 147 -4.53 3.20 5.01
N LEU A 148 -5.69 3.16 5.67
CA LEU A 148 -6.34 4.36 6.20
C LEU A 148 -5.48 5.03 7.27
N GLY A 149 -4.94 4.27 8.22
CA GLY A 149 -4.03 4.78 9.25
C GLY A 149 -2.80 5.46 8.64
N GLY A 150 -2.18 4.84 7.62
CA GLY A 150 -1.08 5.43 6.87
C GLY A 150 -1.45 6.76 6.23
N LEU A 151 -2.62 6.83 5.57
CA LEU A 151 -3.14 8.08 4.98
C LEU A 151 -3.34 9.17 6.03
N TRP A 152 -3.94 8.83 7.17
CA TRP A 152 -4.14 9.75 8.28
C TRP A 152 -2.80 10.29 8.81
N CYS A 153 -1.80 9.43 8.99
CA CYS A 153 -0.46 9.83 9.42
C CYS A 153 0.20 10.78 8.41
N VAL A 154 0.10 10.51 7.11
CA VAL A 154 0.63 11.37 6.04
C VAL A 154 -0.06 12.74 6.05
N ILE A 155 -1.39 12.77 6.11
CA ILE A 155 -2.16 14.02 6.17
C ILE A 155 -1.78 14.83 7.42
N PHE A 156 -1.73 14.17 8.57
CA PHE A 156 -1.35 14.82 9.81
C PHE A 156 0.08 15.39 9.76
N ALA A 157 1.04 14.61 9.28
CA ALA A 157 2.44 15.03 9.16
C ALA A 157 2.63 16.17 8.16
N SER A 158 1.86 16.18 7.07
CA SER A 158 1.95 17.19 6.01
C SER A 158 1.16 18.48 6.30
N SER A 159 0.20 18.45 7.23
CA SER A 159 -0.64 19.61 7.59
C SER A 159 0.10 20.73 8.34
N GLY A 160 1.37 20.55 8.70
CA GLY A 160 2.14 21.52 9.50
C GLY A 160 1.70 21.61 10.97
N LEU A 161 0.61 20.92 11.36
CA LEU A 161 0.08 20.91 12.72
C LEU A 161 1.10 20.41 13.75
N VAL A 162 1.92 19.43 13.37
CA VAL A 162 3.04 18.94 14.21
C VAL A 162 4.03 20.05 14.52
N ASP A 163 4.34 20.88 13.54
CA ASP A 163 5.32 21.96 13.68
C ASP A 163 4.72 23.11 14.50
N SER A 164 3.41 23.39 14.34
CA SER A 164 2.68 24.32 15.20
C SER A 164 2.57 23.87 16.67
N ILE A 165 2.38 22.57 16.93
CA ILE A 165 2.37 22.02 18.29
C ILE A 165 3.77 22.13 18.92
N LYS A 166 4.83 21.77 18.17
CA LYS A 166 6.21 21.91 18.65
C LYS A 166 6.55 23.36 19.00
N GLN A 167 6.18 24.33 18.16
CA GLN A 167 6.39 25.75 18.45
C GLN A 167 5.62 26.26 19.68
N LYS A 168 4.52 25.60 20.07
CA LYS A 168 3.69 26.04 21.21
C LYS A 168 4.13 25.42 22.54
N ILE A 169 4.89 24.33 22.50
CA ILE A 169 5.40 23.60 23.68
C ILE A 169 6.83 24.03 24.04
N MET A 170 7.58 24.56 23.06
CA MET A 170 8.92 25.12 23.23
C MET A 170 8.86 26.61 23.56
#